data_AF-A0A9D5WAH3-F1
#
_entry.id   AF-A0A9D5WAH3-F1
#
_cell.length_a   1.000
_cell.length_b   1.000
_cell.length_c   1.000
_cell.angle_alpha   90.00
_cell.angle_beta   90.00
_cell.angle_gamma   90.00
#
_symmetry.space_group_name_H-M   'P 1'
#
loop_
_entity.id
_entity.type
_entity.pdbx_description
1 polymer ?
#
loop_
_entity_poly.entity_id
_entity_poly.type
_entity_poly.pdbx_seq_one_letter_code
_entity_poly.pdbx_strand_id
1 'polypeptide(L)'
;MKKIHWFIKGTCMTDNQLDPTTEEMKRFISERLDRIFKLDDLPFEIDKGPKVVLHILPIASFASQSIPKIFDSPQLYDLSLMRIKPLTHDSNNDAFLAHSSIDTSSYCQLFRTGCIESVESDIIYKEKEEIFIPYSAFKNIIIDAVLKYVTFLKKINMQCPMIVVITLLDVKGVLLKIDNNYTETPKPIDKDMLMFQDILIDDYSTVLEKTELEKLLTPTFDTLWNACGLPRRDHL
;
A
#
# COMPACT_ATOMS: atom_id res chain seq x y z
N MET A 1 22.27 -4.73 0.71
CA MET A 1 20.83 -5.04 0.65
C MET A 1 20.44 -5.78 1.93
N LYS A 2 19.60 -5.20 2.79
CA LYS A 2 19.04 -5.90 3.96
C LYS A 2 17.97 -6.87 3.45
N LYS A 3 18.00 -8.12 3.89
CA LYS A 3 17.01 -9.15 3.51
C LYS A 3 15.61 -8.71 3.93
N ILE A 4 14.73 -8.55 2.95
CA ILE A 4 13.29 -8.35 3.16
C ILE A 4 12.70 -9.67 3.66
N HIS A 5 12.04 -9.66 4.82
CA HIS A 5 11.29 -10.83 5.33
C HIS A 5 9.84 -10.71 4.86
N TRP A 6 9.38 -11.72 4.11
CA TRP A 6 8.03 -11.81 3.55
C TRP A 6 7.19 -12.85 4.31
N PHE A 7 5.89 -12.61 4.46
CA PHE A 7 4.92 -13.55 5.04
C PHE A 7 3.84 -13.93 4.03
N ILE A 8 4.24 -14.53 2.91
CA ILE A 8 3.28 -15.25 2.06
C ILE A 8 3.24 -16.68 2.59
N LYS A 9 2.24 -17.00 3.40
CA LYS A 9 1.92 -18.41 3.66
C LYS A 9 1.41 -18.98 2.36
N GLY A 10 2.28 -19.73 1.69
CA GLY A 10 1.91 -20.54 0.54
C GLY A 10 0.67 -21.37 0.87
N THR A 11 -0.30 -21.35 -0.03
CA THR A 11 -1.32 -22.36 -0.11
C THR A 11 -0.64 -23.72 -0.05
N CYS A 12 -1.05 -24.51 0.95
CA CYS A 12 -0.58 -25.86 1.29
C CYS A 12 0.20 -26.57 0.17
N MET A 13 1.54 -26.49 0.18
CA MET A 13 2.43 -27.51 -0.37
C MET A 13 3.69 -27.57 0.50
N THR A 14 3.99 -28.77 0.96
CA THR A 14 5.24 -29.15 1.59
C THR A 14 6.37 -28.99 0.58
N ASP A 15 7.14 -27.90 0.65
CA ASP A 15 8.59 -27.83 0.44
C ASP A 15 9.05 -26.37 0.31
N ASN A 16 10.29 -26.12 0.75
CA ASN A 16 10.86 -24.81 1.06
C ASN A 16 11.24 -23.96 -0.19
N GLN A 17 10.46 -24.04 -1.27
CA GLN A 17 10.58 -23.20 -2.47
C GLN A 17 9.25 -22.50 -2.75
N LEU A 18 9.29 -21.17 -2.84
CA LEU A 18 8.13 -20.36 -3.21
C LEU A 18 7.80 -20.60 -4.70
N ASP A 19 6.50 -20.73 -5.02
CA ASP A 19 6.02 -20.84 -6.40
C ASP A 19 6.53 -19.65 -7.24
N PRO A 20 6.99 -19.85 -8.50
CA PRO A 20 7.50 -18.79 -9.36
C PRO A 20 6.68 -17.49 -9.36
N THR A 21 5.35 -17.56 -9.42
CA THR A 21 4.45 -16.40 -9.36
C THR A 21 4.71 -15.53 -8.13
N THR A 22 4.94 -16.18 -6.98
CA THR A 22 5.23 -15.52 -5.71
C THR A 22 6.58 -14.79 -5.74
N GLU A 23 7.59 -15.39 -6.37
CA GLU A 23 8.90 -14.76 -6.53
C GLU A 23 8.84 -13.55 -7.47
N GLU A 24 8.03 -13.60 -8.52
CA GLU A 24 7.85 -12.47 -9.43
C GLU A 24 7.13 -11.30 -8.78
N MET A 25 6.08 -11.55 -7.99
CA MET A 25 5.39 -10.52 -7.21
C MET A 25 6.35 -9.84 -6.23
N LYS A 26 7.15 -10.61 -5.49
CA LYS A 26 8.15 -10.07 -4.56
C LYS A 26 9.21 -9.25 -5.25
N ARG A 27 9.70 -9.73 -6.41
CA ARG A 27 10.66 -9.01 -7.24
C ARG A 27 10.09 -7.67 -7.68
N PHE A 28 8.86 -7.67 -8.22
CA PHE A 28 8.15 -6.45 -8.60
C PHE A 28 8.08 -5.46 -7.44
N ILE A 29 7.55 -5.87 -6.28
CA ILE A 29 7.43 -4.99 -5.12
C ILE A 29 8.79 -4.47 -4.66
N SER A 30 9.80 -5.34 -4.57
CA SER A 30 11.14 -4.95 -4.13
C SER A 30 11.79 -3.94 -5.06
N GLU A 31 11.66 -4.11 -6.37
CA GLU A 31 12.21 -3.18 -7.37
C GLU A 31 11.49 -1.82 -7.29
N ARG A 32 10.16 -1.85 -7.15
CA ARG A 32 9.34 -0.65 -6.99
C ARG A 32 9.67 0.12 -5.70
N LEU A 33 9.74 -0.57 -4.56
CA LEU A 33 10.09 0.05 -3.29
C LEU A 33 11.50 0.64 -3.30
N ASP A 34 12.47 0.00 -3.96
CA ASP A 34 13.83 0.52 -4.09
C ASP A 34 13.86 1.84 -4.89
N ARG A 35 13.13 1.91 -6.01
CA ARG A 35 12.94 3.14 -6.80
C ARG A 35 12.30 4.25 -5.99
N ILE A 36 11.21 3.95 -5.26
CA ILE A 36 10.50 4.91 -4.41
C ILE A 36 11.39 5.41 -3.28
N PHE A 37 12.13 4.52 -2.63
CA PHE A 37 13.03 4.87 -1.53
C PHE A 37 14.19 5.75 -2.01
N LYS A 38 14.74 5.47 -3.19
CA LYS A 38 15.83 6.25 -3.78
C LYS A 38 15.38 7.52 -4.50
N LEU A 39 14.07 7.68 -4.74
CA LEU A 39 13.50 8.71 -5.60
C LEU A 39 14.11 8.68 -7.00
N ASP A 40 14.23 7.49 -7.58
CA ASP A 40 14.88 7.25 -8.86
C ASP A 40 13.92 6.56 -9.85
N ASP A 41 13.88 7.05 -11.09
CA ASP A 41 13.01 6.56 -12.17
C ASP A 41 11.53 6.38 -11.75
N LEU A 42 10.98 7.42 -11.13
CA LEU A 42 9.59 7.49 -10.69
C LEU A 42 8.67 8.08 -11.77
N PRO A 43 7.41 7.64 -11.83
CA PRO A 43 6.43 8.21 -12.77
C PRO A 43 6.05 9.66 -12.46
N PHE A 44 6.28 10.08 -11.21
CA PHE A 44 5.94 11.39 -10.68
C PHE A 44 6.90 11.73 -9.54
N GLU A 45 7.28 13.00 -9.42
CA GLU A 45 8.13 13.48 -8.34
C GLU A 45 7.39 13.39 -7.00
N ILE A 46 8.05 12.85 -5.98
CA ILE A 46 7.50 12.76 -4.62
C ILE A 46 8.49 13.36 -3.63
N ASP A 47 7.95 14.05 -2.64
CA ASP A 47 8.74 14.66 -1.57
C ASP A 47 9.65 13.66 -0.85
N LYS A 48 10.82 14.15 -0.44
CA LYS A 48 11.74 13.40 0.43
C LYS A 48 11.10 13.23 1.81
N GLY A 49 11.41 12.13 2.46
CA GLY A 49 10.93 11.86 3.81
C GLY A 49 10.00 10.65 3.90
N PRO A 50 9.37 10.49 5.07
CA PRO A 50 8.44 9.41 5.35
C PRO A 50 7.28 9.33 4.36
N LYS A 51 6.91 8.11 3.94
CA LYS A 51 5.75 7.89 3.07
C LYS A 51 5.12 6.53 3.25
N VAL A 52 3.87 6.44 2.84
CA VAL A 52 3.13 5.20 2.69
C VAL A 52 3.17 4.76 1.24
N VAL A 53 3.42 3.47 1.01
CA VAL A 53 3.29 2.82 -0.30
C VAL A 53 2.28 1.70 -0.18
N LEU A 54 1.34 1.66 -1.12
CA LEU A 54 0.34 0.63 -1.23
C LEU A 54 0.39 0.01 -2.61
N HIS A 55 0.66 -1.29 -2.67
CA HIS A 55 0.59 -2.08 -3.88
C HIS A 55 -0.62 -3.01 -3.84
N ILE A 56 -1.34 -3.11 -4.97
CA ILE A 56 -2.35 -4.15 -5.19
C ILE A 56 -1.97 -4.95 -6.43
N LEU A 57 -1.77 -6.25 -6.26
CA LEU A 57 -1.22 -7.15 -7.25
C LEU A 57 -2.21 -8.28 -7.53
N PRO A 58 -2.98 -8.22 -8.62
CA PRO A 58 -3.76 -9.37 -9.08
C PRO A 58 -2.81 -10.53 -9.41
N ILE A 59 -3.05 -11.73 -8.87
CA ILE A 59 -2.15 -12.87 -9.07
C ILE A 59 -2.06 -13.24 -10.56
N ALA A 60 -3.16 -13.08 -11.29
CA ALA A 60 -3.23 -13.30 -12.74
C ALA A 60 -2.24 -12.43 -13.55
N SER A 61 -1.83 -11.27 -13.02
CA SER A 61 -0.85 -10.37 -13.63
C SER A 61 0.55 -10.97 -13.74
N PHE A 62 0.83 -12.01 -12.94
CA PHE A 62 2.11 -12.71 -12.86
C PHE A 62 2.01 -14.17 -13.35
N ALA A 63 0.81 -14.74 -13.40
CA ALA A 63 0.59 -16.11 -13.87
C ALA A 63 0.43 -16.21 -15.40
N SER A 64 0.00 -15.14 -16.08
CA SER A 64 -0.27 -15.13 -17.53
C SER A 64 0.65 -14.17 -18.28
N GLN A 65 1.05 -14.56 -19.49
CA GLN A 65 1.76 -13.66 -20.43
C GLN A 65 0.81 -12.68 -21.15
N SER A 66 -0.52 -12.81 -20.99
CA SER A 66 -1.49 -11.92 -21.62
C SER A 66 -1.70 -10.66 -20.78
N ILE A 67 -1.32 -9.50 -21.32
CA ILE A 67 -1.66 -8.20 -20.73
C ILE A 67 -3.17 -7.98 -20.89
N PRO A 68 -3.91 -7.74 -19.80
CA PRO A 68 -5.34 -7.48 -19.89
C PRO A 68 -5.60 -6.17 -20.65
N LYS A 69 -6.64 -6.12 -21.47
CA LYS A 69 -7.04 -4.92 -22.22
C LYS A 69 -7.79 -3.93 -21.34
N ILE A 70 -7.18 -3.53 -20.23
CA ILE A 70 -7.78 -2.62 -19.25
C ILE A 70 -7.76 -1.16 -19.69
N PHE A 71 -6.87 -0.77 -20.61
CA PHE A 71 -6.71 0.63 -20.97
C PHE A 71 -7.75 1.16 -21.97
N ASP A 72 -8.56 0.27 -22.54
CA ASP A 72 -9.72 0.64 -23.37
C ASP A 72 -10.95 1.03 -22.52
N SER A 73 -10.87 0.87 -21.20
CA SER A 73 -11.96 1.13 -20.27
C SER A 73 -12.15 2.64 -20.03
N PRO A 74 -13.36 3.20 -20.22
CA PRO A 74 -13.62 4.60 -19.86
C PRO A 74 -13.52 4.83 -18.34
N GLN A 75 -13.57 3.77 -17.53
CA GLN A 75 -13.47 3.84 -16.07
C GLN A 75 -12.04 4.11 -15.59
N LEU A 76 -11.02 4.16 -16.46
CA LEU A 76 -9.65 4.52 -16.05
C LEU A 76 -9.58 5.83 -15.25
N TYR A 77 -10.37 6.83 -15.63
CA TYR A 77 -10.42 8.14 -14.97
C TYR A 77 -11.03 8.11 -13.56
N ASP A 78 -11.60 6.98 -13.13
CA ASP A 78 -12.00 6.74 -11.74
C ASP A 78 -10.78 6.45 -10.84
N LEU A 79 -9.59 6.19 -11.41
CA LEU A 79 -8.35 5.99 -10.64
C LEU A 79 -8.03 7.24 -9.83
N SER A 80 -7.83 7.09 -8.52
CA SER A 80 -7.70 8.21 -7.58
C SER A 80 -6.47 8.10 -6.68
N LEU A 81 -6.05 9.22 -6.10
CA LEU A 81 -5.01 9.25 -5.06
C LEU A 81 -5.52 8.67 -3.74
N MET A 82 -4.61 8.33 -2.83
CA MET A 82 -4.94 7.64 -1.58
C MET A 82 -5.89 8.47 -0.71
N ARG A 83 -5.55 9.74 -0.47
CA ARG A 83 -6.33 10.66 0.38
C ARG A 83 -7.36 11.51 -0.37
N ILE A 84 -7.00 11.97 -1.57
CA ILE A 84 -7.78 12.97 -2.32
C ILE A 84 -8.20 12.45 -3.70
N LYS A 85 -9.15 13.15 -4.33
CA LYS A 85 -9.42 12.94 -5.76
C LYS A 85 -8.17 13.39 -6.55
N PRO A 86 -7.85 12.70 -7.65
CA PRO A 86 -6.75 13.12 -8.49
C PRO A 86 -7.12 14.46 -9.13
N LEU A 87 -6.13 15.31 -9.31
CA LEU A 87 -6.32 16.59 -9.99
C LEU A 87 -5.87 16.51 -11.44
N THR A 88 -5.07 15.50 -11.79
CA THR A 88 -4.63 15.24 -13.16
C THR A 88 -4.42 13.75 -13.36
N HIS A 89 -4.67 13.31 -14.60
CA HIS A 89 -4.31 11.99 -15.10
C HIS A 89 -3.33 12.16 -16.25
N ASP A 90 -2.30 11.32 -16.27
CA ASP A 90 -1.34 11.21 -17.37
C ASP A 90 -1.23 9.73 -17.79
N SER A 91 -0.57 9.45 -18.89
CA SER A 91 -0.31 8.09 -19.33
C SER A 91 1.05 8.01 -20.01
N ASN A 92 1.79 6.96 -19.73
CA ASN A 92 3.01 6.65 -20.45
C ASN A 92 2.90 5.25 -21.09
N ASN A 93 4.02 4.77 -21.63
CA ASN A 93 4.06 3.47 -22.29
C ASN A 93 3.82 2.29 -21.35
N ASP A 94 3.82 2.44 -20.03
CA ASP A 94 3.72 1.30 -19.12
C ASP A 94 2.52 1.40 -18.18
N ALA A 95 1.94 2.60 -18.04
CA ALA A 95 0.92 2.87 -17.05
C ALA A 95 0.00 4.05 -17.34
N PHE A 96 -1.14 4.02 -16.63
CA PHE A 96 -2.04 5.15 -16.44
C PHE A 96 -1.77 5.74 -15.06
N LEU A 97 -1.52 7.05 -14.99
CA LEU A 97 -1.06 7.75 -13.81
C LEU A 97 -2.13 8.73 -13.34
N ALA A 98 -2.37 8.77 -12.05
CA ALA A 98 -3.11 9.80 -11.35
C ALA A 98 -2.16 10.48 -10.37
N HIS A 99 -2.10 11.81 -10.34
CA HIS A 99 -1.21 12.55 -9.43
C HIS A 99 -1.84 13.88 -9.00
N SER A 100 -1.27 14.47 -7.94
CA SER A 100 -1.62 15.82 -7.51
C SER A 100 -1.07 16.83 -8.52
N SER A 101 -1.83 17.87 -8.83
CA SER A 101 -1.39 18.97 -9.70
C SER A 101 -0.89 20.18 -8.91
N ILE A 102 -0.97 20.11 -7.58
CA ILE A 102 -0.70 21.24 -6.67
C ILE A 102 0.55 20.98 -5.83
N ASP A 103 0.85 19.71 -5.55
CA ASP A 103 1.98 19.29 -4.73
C ASP A 103 2.56 17.96 -5.22
N THR A 104 3.69 17.58 -4.62
CA THR A 104 4.44 16.34 -4.85
C THR A 104 4.21 15.34 -3.71
N SER A 105 3.00 15.36 -3.13
CA SER A 105 2.66 14.52 -1.97
C SER A 105 2.25 13.10 -2.33
N SER A 106 1.69 12.90 -3.53
CA SER A 106 1.02 11.65 -3.87
C SER A 106 0.89 11.38 -5.36
N TYR A 107 0.99 10.10 -5.71
CA TYR A 107 0.59 9.56 -7.01
C TYR A 107 -0.06 8.19 -6.84
N CYS A 108 -0.80 7.78 -7.86
CA CYS A 108 -1.32 6.43 -8.01
C CYS A 108 -1.14 6.01 -9.46
N GLN A 109 -0.48 4.88 -9.68
CA GLN A 109 -0.17 4.33 -10.99
C GLN A 109 -0.88 2.99 -11.16
N LEU A 110 -1.63 2.85 -12.25
CA LEU A 110 -2.15 1.58 -12.75
C LEU A 110 -1.25 1.08 -13.88
N PHE A 111 -0.54 -0.02 -13.64
CA PHE A 111 0.25 -0.68 -14.67
C PHE A 111 -0.66 -1.39 -15.68
N ARG A 112 -0.18 -1.58 -16.91
CA ARG A 112 -0.90 -2.36 -17.92
C ARG A 112 -1.23 -3.79 -17.50
N THR A 113 -0.45 -4.35 -16.59
CA THR A 113 -0.69 -5.66 -15.99
C THR A 113 -1.92 -5.66 -15.06
N GLY A 114 -2.44 -4.49 -14.68
CA GLY A 114 -3.49 -4.31 -13.69
C GLY A 114 -3.00 -4.19 -12.25
N CYS A 115 -1.68 -4.19 -12.02
CA CYS A 115 -1.13 -3.84 -10.72
C CYS A 115 -1.37 -2.36 -10.42
N ILE A 116 -1.64 -2.03 -9.16
CA ILE A 116 -1.71 -0.65 -8.66
C ILE A 116 -0.52 -0.40 -7.74
N GLU A 117 0.08 0.77 -7.87
CA GLU A 117 1.03 1.36 -6.92
C GLU A 117 0.54 2.75 -6.52
N SER A 118 0.36 2.99 -5.23
CA SER A 118 -0.07 4.29 -4.70
C SER A 118 0.89 4.74 -3.62
N VAL A 119 1.37 5.99 -3.74
CA VAL A 119 2.32 6.61 -2.80
C VAL A 119 1.68 7.86 -2.22
N GLU A 120 1.84 8.05 -0.91
CA GLU A 120 1.25 9.15 -0.16
C GLU A 120 2.18 9.55 0.99
N SER A 121 2.69 10.79 0.97
CA SER A 121 3.56 11.33 2.02
C SER A 121 2.83 12.23 3.01
N ASP A 122 1.71 12.87 2.64
CA ASP A 122 1.07 13.90 3.49
C ASP A 122 0.35 13.34 4.71
N ILE A 123 0.06 12.04 4.74
CA ILE A 123 -0.50 11.39 5.94
C ILE A 123 0.49 11.50 7.11
N ILE A 124 1.79 11.55 6.81
CA ILE A 124 2.86 11.66 7.79
C ILE A 124 3.31 13.11 7.84
N TYR A 125 3.07 13.78 8.97
CA TYR A 125 3.23 15.23 9.03
C TYR A 125 4.22 15.65 10.10
N LYS A 126 4.88 16.79 9.87
CA LYS A 126 5.81 17.41 10.82
C LYS A 126 5.07 18.37 11.73
N GLU A 127 5.28 18.25 13.04
CA GLU A 127 4.82 19.20 14.06
C GLU A 127 6.01 19.58 14.94
N LYS A 128 6.41 20.86 14.89
CA LYS A 128 7.68 21.36 15.46
C LYS A 128 8.87 20.57 14.89
N GLU A 129 9.65 19.88 15.72
CA GLU A 129 10.83 19.10 15.28
C GLU A 129 10.55 17.60 15.16
N GLU A 130 9.32 17.17 15.40
CA GLU A 130 8.93 15.76 15.39
C GLU A 130 8.03 15.44 14.19
N ILE A 131 8.09 14.20 13.71
CA ILE A 131 7.29 13.71 12.60
C ILE A 131 6.33 12.65 13.12
N PHE A 132 5.06 12.75 12.72
CA PHE A 132 3.98 11.96 13.28
C PHE A 132 3.17 11.21 12.22
N ILE A 133 2.78 9.98 12.55
CA ILE A 133 1.68 9.27 11.91
C ILE A 133 0.44 9.43 12.82
N PRO A 134 -0.63 10.13 12.39
CA PRO A 134 -1.88 10.21 13.15
C PRO A 134 -2.63 8.89 13.03
N TYR A 135 -2.60 8.06 14.08
CA TYR A 135 -3.05 6.66 14.00
C TYR A 135 -4.48 6.50 13.48
N SER A 136 -5.44 7.25 14.04
CA SER A 136 -6.86 7.15 13.68
C SER A 136 -7.10 7.56 12.22
N ALA A 137 -6.45 8.63 11.75
CA ALA A 137 -6.55 9.07 10.36
C ALA A 137 -5.84 8.10 9.40
N PHE A 138 -4.63 7.67 9.74
CA PHE A 138 -3.87 6.66 8.99
C PHE A 138 -4.71 5.40 8.77
N LYS A 139 -5.27 4.83 9.84
CA LYS A 139 -6.12 3.64 9.77
C LYS A 139 -7.27 3.80 8.78
N ASN A 140 -8.03 4.89 8.90
CA ASN A 140 -9.19 5.14 8.04
C ASN A 140 -8.79 5.33 6.58
N ILE A 141 -7.71 6.08 6.32
CA ILE A 141 -7.24 6.34 4.96
C ILE A 141 -6.77 5.05 4.28
N ILE A 142 -6.07 4.17 4.99
CA ILE A 142 -5.64 2.87 4.45
C ILE A 142 -6.84 1.99 4.09
N ILE A 143 -7.83 1.87 5.00
CA ILE A 143 -9.04 1.09 4.75
C ILE A 143 -9.78 1.64 3.51
N ASP A 144 -9.99 2.96 3.46
CA ASP A 144 -10.70 3.60 2.36
C ASP A 144 -9.93 3.48 1.03
N ALA A 145 -8.60 3.55 1.08
CA ALA A 145 -7.74 3.38 -0.09
C ALA A 145 -7.83 1.95 -0.66
N VAL A 146 -7.71 0.92 0.18
CA VAL A 146 -7.84 -0.47 -0.26
C VAL A 146 -9.22 -0.72 -0.87
N LEU A 147 -10.29 -0.31 -0.18
CA LEU A 147 -11.66 -0.48 -0.67
C LEU A 147 -11.85 0.20 -2.04
N LYS A 148 -11.36 1.44 -2.16
CA LYS A 148 -11.42 2.23 -3.39
C LYS A 148 -10.70 1.56 -4.55
N TYR A 149 -9.48 1.09 -4.33
CA TYR A 149 -8.68 0.47 -5.40
C TYR A 149 -9.20 -0.89 -5.80
N VAL A 150 -9.65 -1.72 -4.86
CA VAL A 150 -10.29 -3.00 -5.17
C VAL A 150 -11.59 -2.76 -5.96
N THR A 151 -12.40 -1.79 -5.55
CA THR A 151 -13.63 -1.43 -6.27
C THR A 151 -13.32 -0.90 -7.68
N PHE A 152 -12.28 -0.10 -7.83
CA PHE A 152 -11.79 0.36 -9.13
C PHE A 152 -11.36 -0.81 -10.02
N LEU A 153 -10.54 -1.73 -9.50
CA LEU A 153 -10.09 -2.93 -10.23
C LEU A 153 -11.29 -3.78 -10.69
N LYS A 154 -12.33 -3.92 -9.85
CA LYS A 154 -13.57 -4.60 -10.22
C LYS A 154 -14.27 -3.94 -11.40
N LYS A 155 -14.35 -2.60 -11.42
CA LYS A 155 -14.98 -1.83 -12.51
C LYS A 155 -14.28 -2.00 -13.84
N ILE A 156 -12.96 -2.13 -13.83
CA ILE A 156 -12.15 -2.39 -15.04
C ILE A 156 -12.01 -3.89 -15.36
N ASN A 157 -12.82 -4.74 -14.72
CA ASN A 157 -12.91 -6.19 -14.93
C ASN A 157 -11.64 -7.00 -14.59
N MET A 158 -10.81 -6.50 -13.67
CA MET A 158 -9.72 -7.32 -13.13
C MET A 158 -10.29 -8.43 -12.25
N GLN A 159 -9.56 -9.55 -12.17
CA GLN A 159 -10.00 -10.75 -11.46
C GLN A 159 -9.21 -10.94 -10.16
N CYS A 160 -9.90 -11.44 -9.14
CA CYS A 160 -9.26 -12.01 -7.95
C CYS A 160 -8.63 -13.38 -8.28
N PRO A 161 -7.73 -13.91 -7.43
CA PRO A 161 -7.21 -13.33 -6.18
C PRO A 161 -6.24 -12.16 -6.40
N MET A 162 -6.16 -11.27 -5.39
CA MET A 162 -5.23 -10.14 -5.36
C MET A 162 -4.46 -10.10 -4.04
N ILE A 163 -3.20 -9.69 -4.10
CA ILE A 163 -2.39 -9.40 -2.92
C ILE A 163 -2.33 -7.89 -2.70
N VAL A 164 -2.63 -7.45 -1.47
CA VAL A 164 -2.42 -6.08 -1.03
C VAL A 164 -1.20 -6.03 -0.13
N VAL A 165 -0.25 -5.16 -0.47
CA VAL A 165 0.98 -4.94 0.29
C VAL A 165 1.04 -3.48 0.69
N ILE A 166 1.25 -3.25 1.98
CA ILE A 166 1.37 -1.90 2.55
C ILE A 166 2.76 -1.79 3.14
N THR A 167 3.45 -0.70 2.83
CA THR A 167 4.82 -0.43 3.30
C THR A 167 4.93 1.02 3.76
N LEU A 168 5.59 1.23 4.88
CA LEU A 168 6.08 2.55 5.28
C LEU A 168 7.56 2.67 4.95
N LEU A 169 7.94 3.73 4.27
CA LEU A 169 9.33 4.02 3.87
C LEU A 169 9.83 5.30 4.54
N ASP A 170 11.13 5.34 4.82
CA ASP A 170 11.84 6.43 5.50
C ASP A 170 11.21 6.82 6.85
N VAL A 171 10.72 5.84 7.61
CA VAL A 171 9.94 6.07 8.84
C VAL A 171 10.75 5.98 10.13
N LYS A 172 12.07 5.88 10.06
CA LYS A 172 12.90 5.83 11.27
C LYS A 172 12.79 7.14 12.03
N GLY A 173 12.54 7.08 13.34
CA GLY A 173 12.35 8.25 14.19
C GLY A 173 10.92 8.81 14.18
N VAL A 174 10.04 8.33 13.29
CA VAL A 174 8.66 8.79 13.22
C VAL A 174 7.87 8.27 14.43
N LEU A 175 7.07 9.15 15.03
CA LEU A 175 6.23 8.86 16.19
C LEU A 175 4.80 8.55 15.76
N LEU A 176 4.15 7.64 16.49
CA LEU A 176 2.71 7.45 16.35
C LEU A 176 1.99 8.47 17.22
N LYS A 177 1.09 9.26 16.63
CA LYS A 177 0.20 10.14 17.40
C LYS A 177 -1.11 9.41 17.64
N ILE A 178 -1.38 9.12 18.91
CA ILE A 178 -2.59 8.47 19.39
C ILE A 178 -3.44 9.48 20.17
N ASP A 179 -4.74 9.24 20.25
CA ASP A 179 -5.66 10.14 20.95
C ASP A 179 -5.33 10.20 22.45
N ASN A 180 -5.57 11.37 23.08
CA ASN A 180 -5.12 11.75 24.44
C ASN A 180 -5.58 10.84 25.61
N ASN A 181 -6.37 9.80 25.33
CA ASN A 181 -6.90 8.89 26.36
C ASN A 181 -5.96 7.71 26.67
N TYR A 182 -4.78 7.64 26.05
CA TYR A 182 -3.78 6.60 26.32
C TYR A 182 -2.74 7.06 27.34
N THR A 183 -2.48 6.19 28.32
CA THR A 183 -1.48 6.42 29.38
C THR A 183 -0.05 6.15 28.91
N GLU A 184 0.11 5.39 27.84
CA GLU A 184 1.42 5.03 27.30
C GLU A 184 1.90 6.02 26.25
N THR A 185 3.19 6.35 26.31
CA THR A 185 3.84 7.21 25.33
C THR A 185 4.42 6.34 24.19
N PRO A 186 3.98 6.53 22.94
CA PRO A 186 4.54 5.83 21.80
C PRO A 186 6.04 6.08 21.67
N LYS A 187 6.79 5.03 21.33
CA LYS A 187 8.21 5.12 20.98
C LYS A 187 8.36 5.43 19.49
N PRO A 188 9.44 6.13 19.09
CA PRO A 188 9.74 6.34 17.69
C PRO A 188 10.05 5.00 17.01
N ILE A 189 9.62 4.87 15.76
CA ILE A 189 9.92 3.69 14.92
C ILE A 189 11.45 3.57 14.75
N ASP A 190 11.99 2.36 14.89
CA ASP A 190 13.44 2.11 14.90
C ASP A 190 14.02 1.68 13.53
N LYS A 191 13.14 1.42 12.55
CA LYS A 191 13.47 0.95 11.20
C LYS A 191 13.17 2.01 10.14
N ASP A 192 14.01 2.08 9.13
CA ASP A 192 13.78 2.95 7.95
C ASP A 192 12.59 2.47 7.12
N MET A 193 12.28 1.17 7.16
CA MET A 193 11.17 0.57 6.41
C MET A 193 10.39 -0.39 7.31
N LEU A 194 9.06 -0.25 7.29
CA LEU A 194 8.12 -1.21 7.88
C LEU A 194 7.26 -1.79 6.76
N MET A 195 7.50 -3.06 6.44
CA MET A 195 6.61 -3.84 5.60
C MET A 195 5.61 -4.58 6.48
N PHE A 196 4.34 -4.47 6.13
CA PHE A 196 3.27 -5.19 6.82
C PHE A 196 3.07 -6.58 6.22
N GLN A 197 2.23 -7.39 6.88
CA GLN A 197 1.84 -8.68 6.35
C GLN A 197 1.03 -8.50 5.04
N ASP A 198 1.34 -9.33 4.05
CA ASP A 198 0.61 -9.38 2.78
C ASP A 198 -0.84 -9.83 3.03
N ILE A 199 -1.79 -9.11 2.45
CA ILE A 199 -3.22 -9.38 2.59
C ILE A 199 -3.74 -10.02 1.31
N LEU A 200 -4.34 -11.20 1.43
CA LEU A 200 -4.98 -11.90 0.31
C LEU A 200 -6.46 -11.50 0.23
N ILE A 201 -6.87 -11.05 -0.95
CA ILE A 201 -8.26 -10.81 -1.30
C ILE A 201 -8.66 -11.88 -2.31
N ASP A 202 -9.28 -12.95 -1.83
CA ASP A 202 -9.68 -14.10 -2.65
C ASP A 202 -10.90 -13.81 -3.53
N ASP A 203 -11.81 -12.97 -3.06
CA ASP A 203 -13.01 -12.58 -3.78
C ASP A 203 -13.45 -11.17 -3.40
N TYR A 204 -14.06 -10.46 -4.34
CA TYR A 204 -14.57 -9.10 -4.10
C TYR A 204 -15.58 -9.03 -2.95
N SER A 205 -16.43 -10.03 -2.76
CA SER A 205 -17.40 -10.07 -1.65
C SER A 205 -16.74 -10.03 -0.27
N THR A 206 -15.48 -10.45 -0.16
CA THR A 206 -14.73 -10.47 1.10
C THR A 206 -14.41 -9.07 1.62
N VAL A 207 -14.37 -8.07 0.73
CA VAL A 207 -13.79 -6.74 1.04
C VAL A 207 -14.66 -5.57 0.62
N LEU A 208 -15.82 -5.82 0.00
CA LEU A 208 -16.78 -4.76 -0.34
C LEU A 208 -17.54 -4.23 0.89
N GLU A 209 -17.58 -5.00 1.99
CA GLU A 209 -18.05 -4.54 3.29
C GLU A 209 -16.89 -3.96 4.11
N LYS A 210 -16.98 -2.68 4.47
CA LYS A 210 -15.90 -1.95 5.17
C LYS A 210 -15.50 -2.60 6.49
N THR A 211 -16.44 -3.18 7.23
CA THR A 211 -16.17 -3.85 8.51
C THR A 211 -15.37 -5.14 8.34
N GLU A 212 -15.57 -5.88 7.24
CA GLU A 212 -14.79 -7.10 6.96
C GLU A 212 -13.39 -6.74 6.49
N LEU A 213 -13.27 -5.71 5.64
CA LEU A 213 -11.97 -5.19 5.25
C LEU A 213 -11.17 -4.65 6.45
N GLU A 214 -11.81 -3.99 7.41
CA GLU A 214 -11.17 -3.54 8.63
C GLU A 214 -10.59 -4.71 9.44
N LYS A 215 -11.36 -5.79 9.62
CA LYS A 215 -10.86 -7.01 10.30
C LYS A 215 -9.66 -7.61 9.58
N LEU A 216 -9.70 -7.65 8.25
CA LEU A 216 -8.62 -8.17 7.42
C LEU A 216 -7.34 -7.32 7.53
N LEU A 217 -7.47 -6.01 7.71
CA LEU A 217 -6.36 -5.06 7.87
C LEU A 217 -5.87 -4.92 9.31
N THR A 218 -6.59 -5.42 10.32
CA THR A 218 -6.18 -5.35 11.74
C THR A 218 -4.73 -5.76 11.99
N PRO A 219 -4.20 -6.87 11.42
CA PRO A 219 -2.80 -7.25 11.62
C PRO A 219 -1.78 -6.19 11.15
N THR A 220 -2.12 -5.40 10.14
CA THR A 220 -1.31 -4.26 9.68
C THR A 220 -1.23 -3.18 10.74
N PHE A 221 -2.38 -2.82 11.32
CA PHE A 221 -2.44 -1.79 12.37
C PHE A 221 -1.80 -2.25 13.68
N ASP A 222 -1.96 -3.52 14.05
CA ASP A 222 -1.27 -4.14 15.19
C ASP A 222 0.25 -4.09 15.00
N THR A 223 0.74 -4.33 13.78
CA THR A 223 2.18 -4.28 13.47
C THR A 223 2.73 -2.86 13.64
N LEU A 224 2.01 -1.83 13.17
CA LEU A 224 2.40 -0.43 13.39
C LEU A 224 2.40 -0.08 14.88
N TRP A 225 1.37 -0.51 15.60
CA TRP A 225 1.23 -0.29 17.04
C TRP A 225 2.41 -0.89 17.82
N ASN A 226 2.76 -2.14 17.53
CA ASN A 226 3.90 -2.83 18.12
C ASN A 226 5.24 -2.20 17.75
N ALA A 227 5.39 -1.70 16.52
CA ALA A 227 6.60 -0.99 16.08
C ALA A 227 6.85 0.29 16.88
N CYS A 228 5.80 0.89 17.43
CA CYS A 228 5.86 2.03 18.34
C CYS A 228 5.91 1.64 19.82
N GLY A 229 6.14 0.36 20.12
CA GLY A 229 6.36 -0.12 21.49
C GLY A 229 5.13 -0.10 22.40
N LEU A 230 3.93 -0.01 21.81
CA LEU A 230 2.67 -0.04 22.54
C LEU A 230 2.18 -1.50 22.67
N PRO A 231 1.58 -1.90 23.80
CA PRO A 231 1.05 -3.24 24.01
C PRO A 231 -0.12 -3.50 23.08
N ARG A 232 -0.31 -4.78 22.75
CA ARG A 232 -1.38 -5.24 21.89
C ARG A 232 -2.74 -4.73 22.41
N ARG A 233 -3.59 -4.29 21.49
CA ARG A 233 -4.96 -3.83 21.74
C ARG A 233 -5.83 -5.02 22.19
N ASP A 234 -5.73 -5.40 23.44
CA ASP A 234 -6.76 -6.20 24.07
C ASP A 234 -7.87 -5.22 24.50
N HIS A 235 -8.98 -5.19 23.76
CA HIS A 235 -10.25 -4.49 24.07
C HIS A 235 -10.43 -3.03 23.61
N LEU A 236 -10.72 -2.86 22.31
CA LEU A 236 -11.63 -1.81 21.83
C LEU A 236 -12.78 -2.46 21.05
#